data_AF-A0A0K9NS34-F1
#
_entry.id   AF-A0A0K9NS34-F1
#
_cell.length_a   1.000
_cell.length_b   1.000
_cell.length_c   1.000
_cell.angle_alpha   90.00
_cell.angle_beta   90.00
_cell.angle_gamma   90.00
#
_symmetry.space_group_name_H-M   'P 1'
#
loop_
_entity.id
_entity.type
_entity.pdbx_description
1 polymer ?
#
loop_
_entity_poly.entity_id
_entity_poly.type
_entity_poly.pdbx_seq_one_letter_code
_entity_poly.pdbx_strand_id
1 'polypeptide(L)'
;MTNDVLADLGLQDELNSDEGNINSVPNAYVSIGQYPDESCYIADDDENFSENYFTIRQSLLKAFDSMDKELELRPSIDCYCSGTTAVTLVKQGQELVIGNVGDSRAVLGYREDNSLIAIQLTVDLKPVDGVWDVFSNEQVVEIVASAPNHTKAAEILIMSAVQEWRIQYPTSKIDDCTAVCLFVGENPRQTKILK
;
A
#
# COMPACT_ATOMS: atom_id res chain seq x y z
N MET A 1 -21.13 42.52 -31.72
CA MET A 1 -21.32 42.06 -33.12
C MET A 1 -19.97 42.22 -33.79
N THR A 2 -19.20 41.23 -34.22
CA THR A 2 -19.29 39.77 -34.46
C THR A 2 -17.82 39.36 -34.76
N ASN A 3 -17.15 38.52 -33.98
CA ASN A 3 -17.01 37.06 -34.13
C ASN A 3 -16.38 36.54 -35.44
N ASP A 4 -15.31 35.73 -35.25
CA ASP A 4 -14.96 34.46 -35.94
C ASP A 4 -14.15 34.53 -37.27
N VAL A 5 -13.15 33.67 -37.64
CA VAL A 5 -12.58 32.39 -37.13
C VAL A 5 -11.46 31.84 -38.08
N LEU A 6 -10.56 30.95 -37.57
CA LEU A 6 -9.65 29.90 -38.21
C LEU A 6 -8.36 30.32 -38.99
N ALA A 7 -7.13 29.92 -38.57
CA ALA A 7 -6.37 28.63 -38.72
C ALA A 7 -5.60 28.53 -40.07
N ASP A 8 -4.39 27.99 -40.29
CA ASP A 8 -3.42 27.12 -39.59
C ASP A 8 -2.08 27.10 -40.42
N LEU A 9 -1.01 26.49 -39.87
CA LEU A 9 0.19 25.88 -40.50
C LEU A 9 1.52 26.68 -40.61
N GLY A 10 2.55 26.18 -39.91
CA GLY A 10 3.96 26.38 -40.28
C GLY A 10 4.99 26.19 -39.16
N LEU A 11 5.43 24.94 -38.95
CA LEU A 11 6.62 24.54 -38.17
C LEU A 11 7.89 25.35 -38.52
N GLN A 12 8.73 25.68 -37.52
CA GLN A 12 10.11 25.17 -37.38
C GLN A 12 10.80 25.68 -36.09
N ASP A 13 11.72 24.83 -35.63
CA ASP A 13 12.40 24.76 -34.33
C ASP A 13 13.27 25.97 -33.93
N GLU A 14 13.44 26.19 -32.61
CA GLU A 14 14.77 26.18 -31.99
C GLU A 14 14.72 26.09 -30.45
N LEU A 15 15.65 25.28 -29.93
CA LEU A 15 15.80 24.72 -28.59
C LEU A 15 16.45 25.67 -27.58
N ASN A 16 16.15 25.50 -26.28
CA ASN A 16 17.05 25.57 -25.10
C ASN A 16 16.19 25.34 -23.83
N SER A 17 16.11 24.12 -23.31
CA SER A 17 16.99 23.51 -22.29
C SER A 17 16.65 23.94 -20.85
N ASP A 18 15.77 23.17 -20.21
CA ASP A 18 15.88 22.87 -18.78
C ASP A 18 15.17 21.53 -18.50
N GLU A 19 15.94 20.44 -18.56
CA GLU A 19 15.46 19.10 -18.19
C GLU A 19 15.36 19.01 -16.67
N GLY A 20 14.19 19.36 -16.14
CA GLY A 20 13.78 19.07 -14.77
C GLY A 20 13.45 17.59 -14.63
N ASN A 21 14.48 16.84 -14.21
CA ASN A 21 14.50 15.43 -13.85
C ASN A 21 13.19 14.89 -13.23
N ILE A 22 12.39 14.20 -14.05
CA ILE A 22 11.27 13.37 -13.61
C ILE A 22 11.81 12.05 -13.07
N ASN A 23 12.20 12.02 -11.79
CA ASN A 23 12.39 10.74 -11.12
C ASN A 23 11.02 10.09 -10.94
N SER A 24 10.68 9.28 -11.95
CA SER A 24 9.70 8.21 -11.91
C SER A 24 9.83 7.46 -10.59
N VAL A 25 8.75 7.40 -9.82
CA VAL A 25 8.65 6.47 -8.70
C VAL A 25 8.79 5.07 -9.29
N PRO A 26 9.83 4.28 -8.95
CA PRO A 26 9.97 2.95 -9.50
C PRO A 26 8.81 2.10 -8.99
N ASN A 27 7.97 1.62 -9.91
CA ASN A 27 7.02 0.56 -9.61
C ASN A 27 7.81 -0.73 -9.35
N ALA A 28 8.21 -0.96 -8.10
CA ALA A 28 8.71 -2.25 -7.66
C ALA A 28 7.52 -3.20 -7.44
N TYR A 29 7.39 -4.19 -8.32
CA TYR A 29 6.40 -5.26 -8.24
C TYR A 29 7.05 -6.53 -7.69
N VAL A 30 6.49 -7.10 -6.63
CA VAL A 30 6.77 -8.49 -6.24
C VAL A 30 5.43 -9.20 -6.05
N SER A 31 5.09 -10.10 -6.97
CA SER A 31 4.05 -11.12 -6.78
C SER A 31 4.73 -12.39 -6.28
N ILE A 32 4.41 -12.82 -5.06
CA ILE A 32 4.82 -14.13 -4.56
C ILE A 32 3.68 -15.11 -4.82
N GLY A 33 3.77 -15.83 -5.94
CA GLY A 33 2.94 -16.98 -6.26
C GLY A 33 3.76 -18.27 -6.15
N GLN A 34 3.32 -19.17 -5.26
CA GLN A 34 3.55 -20.62 -5.17
C GLN A 34 4.94 -21.25 -5.50
N TYR A 35 5.52 -21.85 -4.46
CA TYR A 35 6.61 -22.86 -4.44
C TYR A 35 8.00 -22.42 -4.93
N PRO A 36 9.09 -22.96 -4.33
CA PRO A 36 10.41 -22.39 -4.49
C PRO A 36 11.02 -22.88 -5.80
N ASP A 37 10.96 -22.06 -6.83
CA ASP A 37 11.96 -22.10 -7.90
C ASP A 37 13.07 -21.11 -7.56
N GLU A 38 14.32 -21.58 -7.54
CA GLU A 38 15.52 -20.78 -7.24
C GLU A 38 15.82 -19.72 -8.33
N SER A 39 14.94 -19.56 -9.32
CA SER A 39 15.07 -18.65 -10.46
C SER A 39 14.46 -17.25 -10.23
N CYS A 40 13.79 -17.00 -9.10
CA CYS A 40 13.07 -15.74 -8.85
C CYS A 40 13.91 -14.59 -8.25
N TYR A 41 15.24 -14.71 -8.20
CA TYR A 41 16.09 -13.55 -7.90
C TYR A 41 16.08 -12.62 -9.10
N ILE A 42 15.11 -11.71 -9.15
CA ILE A 42 15.32 -10.47 -9.91
C ILE A 42 16.43 -9.73 -9.18
N ALA A 43 17.58 -9.64 -9.84
CA ALA A 43 18.61 -8.69 -9.47
C ALA A 43 18.01 -7.30 -9.71
N ASP A 44 17.53 -6.67 -8.65
CA ASP A 44 17.16 -5.26 -8.72
C ASP A 44 18.44 -4.45 -8.94
N ASP A 45 18.39 -3.60 -9.97
CA ASP A 45 19.44 -2.67 -10.36
C ASP A 45 19.97 -1.87 -9.16
N ASP A 46 21.28 -1.56 -9.24
CA ASP A 46 22.12 -0.85 -8.28
C ASP A 46 21.49 0.40 -7.61
N GLU A 47 20.65 0.21 -6.59
CA GLU A 47 20.53 1.13 -5.47
C GLU A 47 21.14 0.49 -4.22
N ASN A 48 22.06 1.20 -3.58
CA ASN A 48 22.80 0.76 -2.40
C ASN A 48 21.85 0.60 -1.19
N PHE A 49 21.05 -0.46 -1.19
CA PHE A 49 20.19 -0.83 -0.07
C PHE A 49 21.05 -1.13 1.15
N SER A 50 20.60 -0.68 2.31
CA SER A 50 21.33 -0.93 3.54
C SER A 50 21.39 -2.43 3.84
N GLU A 51 22.44 -2.90 4.54
CA GLU A 51 22.48 -4.27 5.07
C GLU A 51 21.24 -4.59 5.95
N ASN A 52 20.63 -3.56 6.54
CA ASN A 52 19.41 -3.69 7.34
C ASN A 52 18.21 -4.09 6.49
N TYR A 53 18.03 -3.51 5.29
CA TYR A 53 16.95 -3.90 4.38
C TYR A 53 16.99 -5.39 4.06
N PHE A 54 18.15 -5.89 3.62
CA PHE A 54 18.30 -7.31 3.28
C PHE A 54 18.01 -8.20 4.49
N THR A 55 18.49 -7.80 5.67
CA THR A 55 18.25 -8.54 6.92
C THR A 55 16.76 -8.59 7.26
N ILE A 56 16.05 -7.46 7.20
CA ILE A 56 14.61 -7.40 7.50
C ILE A 56 13.81 -8.17 6.47
N ARG A 57 14.09 -7.97 5.17
CA ARG A 57 13.42 -8.68 4.08
C ARG A 57 13.54 -10.19 4.24
N GLN A 58 14.76 -10.68 4.46
CA GLN A 58 15.02 -12.11 4.69
C GLN A 58 14.33 -12.62 5.96
N SER A 59 14.25 -11.79 7.00
CA SER A 59 13.55 -12.15 8.24
C SER A 59 12.03 -12.24 8.04
N LEU A 60 11.42 -11.33 7.27
CA LEU A 60 9.99 -11.38 6.94
C LEU A 60 9.65 -12.62 6.11
N LEU A 61 10.44 -12.91 5.07
CA LEU A 61 10.25 -14.10 4.23
C LEU A 61 10.34 -15.39 5.06
N LYS A 62 11.38 -15.50 5.91
CA LYS A 62 11.54 -16.64 6.81
C LYS A 62 10.43 -16.74 7.85
N ALA A 63 9.92 -15.61 8.35
CA ALA A 63 8.85 -15.61 9.32
C ALA A 63 7.54 -16.15 8.72
N PHE A 64 7.17 -15.72 7.51
CA PHE A 64 5.99 -16.25 6.81
C PHE A 64 6.14 -17.74 6.50
N ASP A 65 7.27 -18.14 5.90
CA ASP A 65 7.54 -19.55 5.56
C ASP A 65 7.60 -20.46 6.80
N SER A 66 8.26 -20.01 7.86
CA SER A 66 8.36 -20.78 9.10
C SER A 66 7.01 -20.94 9.79
N MET A 67 6.17 -19.90 9.79
CA MET A 67 4.84 -19.95 10.40
C MET A 67 3.94 -20.92 9.65
N ASP A 68 3.93 -20.87 8.33
CA ASP A 68 3.11 -21.75 7.49
C ASP A 68 3.49 -23.23 7.70
N LYS A 69 4.80 -23.54 7.69
CA LYS A 69 5.31 -24.88 8.01
C LYS A 69 4.99 -25.33 9.43
N GLU A 70 5.06 -24.43 10.41
CA GLU A 70 4.74 -24.76 11.81
C GLU A 70 3.26 -25.13 11.97
N LEU A 71 2.36 -24.45 11.26
CA LEU A 71 0.94 -24.77 11.24
C LEU A 71 0.68 -26.13 10.58
N GLU A 72 1.32 -26.42 9.45
CA GLU A 72 1.22 -27.71 8.76
C GLU A 72 1.65 -28.88 9.67
N LEU A 73 2.68 -28.68 10.49
CA LEU A 73 3.22 -29.70 11.39
C LEU A 73 2.43 -29.88 12.71
N ARG A 74 1.38 -29.08 12.96
CA ARG A 74 0.60 -29.10 14.21
C ARG A 74 -0.78 -29.74 14.01
N PRO A 75 -0.91 -31.08 14.06
CA PRO A 75 -2.18 -31.77 13.83
C PRO A 75 -3.25 -31.49 14.90
N SER A 76 -2.89 -30.89 16.03
CA SER A 76 -3.85 -30.44 17.04
C SER A 76 -4.57 -29.13 16.67
N ILE A 77 -4.09 -28.41 15.66
CA ILE A 77 -4.71 -27.20 15.12
C ILE A 77 -5.40 -27.61 13.81
N ASP A 78 -6.73 -27.65 13.79
CA ASP A 78 -7.47 -27.86 12.56
C ASP A 78 -7.60 -26.52 11.81
N CYS A 79 -6.73 -26.32 10.82
CA CYS A 79 -6.76 -25.15 9.94
C CYS A 79 -7.00 -25.53 8.47
N TYR A 80 -7.49 -26.74 8.17
CA TYR A 80 -7.61 -27.25 6.80
C TYR A 80 -8.48 -26.36 5.89
N CYS A 81 -9.57 -25.80 6.43
CA CYS A 81 -10.44 -24.84 5.75
C CYS A 81 -10.26 -23.41 6.26
N SER A 82 -9.18 -23.13 6.99
CA SER A 82 -8.88 -21.80 7.51
C SER A 82 -7.77 -21.15 6.68
N GLY A 83 -7.77 -19.83 6.65
CA GLY A 83 -6.75 -19.03 6.00
C GLY A 83 -6.68 -17.66 6.66
N THR A 84 -5.56 -16.98 6.49
CA THR A 84 -5.37 -15.62 7.00
C THR A 84 -4.51 -14.83 6.03
N THR A 85 -4.71 -13.53 6.01
CA THR A 85 -3.84 -12.57 5.33
C THR A 85 -2.81 -12.03 6.32
N ALA A 86 -1.77 -11.39 5.81
CA ALA A 86 -0.81 -10.69 6.63
C ALA A 86 -0.24 -9.48 5.89
N VAL A 87 -0.44 -8.29 6.45
CA VAL A 87 0.34 -7.09 6.12
C VAL A 87 1.22 -6.75 7.31
N THR A 88 2.54 -6.81 7.11
CA THR A 88 3.54 -6.55 8.15
C THR A 88 4.35 -5.31 7.81
N LEU A 89 4.63 -4.49 8.83
CA LEU A 89 5.37 -3.24 8.70
C LEU A 89 6.52 -3.21 9.69
N VAL A 90 7.75 -3.00 9.22
CA VAL A 90 8.94 -2.83 10.05
C VAL A 90 9.56 -1.46 9.76
N LYS A 91 9.52 -0.55 10.74
CA LYS A 91 10.19 0.76 10.65
C LYS A 91 11.53 0.70 11.39
N GLN A 92 12.63 0.92 10.68
CA GLN A 92 13.97 1.07 11.26
C GLN A 92 14.62 2.36 10.76
N GLY A 93 14.75 3.35 11.64
CA GLY A 93 15.23 4.68 11.25
C GLY A 93 14.33 5.27 10.17
N GLN A 94 14.92 5.64 9.03
CA GLN A 94 14.21 6.15 7.85
C GLN A 94 13.65 5.06 6.93
N GLU A 95 13.95 3.78 7.19
CA GLU A 95 13.51 2.69 6.34
C GLU A 95 12.19 2.11 6.86
N LEU A 96 11.27 1.88 5.94
CA LEU A 96 9.98 1.25 6.19
C LEU A 96 9.85 0.04 5.27
N VAL A 97 10.03 -1.16 5.82
CA VAL A 97 9.94 -2.43 5.07
C VAL A 97 8.56 -3.02 5.25
N ILE A 98 7.94 -3.45 4.15
CA ILE A 98 6.57 -3.95 4.12
C ILE A 98 6.55 -5.37 3.58
N GLY A 99 5.90 -6.29 4.28
CA GLY A 99 5.61 -7.64 3.81
C GLY A 99 4.11 -7.84 3.64
N ASN A 100 3.67 -8.44 2.52
CA ASN A 100 2.27 -8.74 2.26
C ASN A 100 2.07 -10.20 1.83
N VAL A 101 1.05 -10.85 2.39
CA VAL A 101 0.52 -12.13 1.95
C VAL A 101 -1.01 -12.06 2.03
N GLY A 102 -1.70 -12.06 0.89
CA GLY A 102 -3.17 -12.01 0.82
C GLY A 102 -3.71 -10.72 0.24
N ASP A 103 -4.97 -10.42 0.55
CA ASP A 103 -5.76 -9.31 0.00
C ASP A 103 -5.94 -8.11 0.95
N SER A 104 -5.39 -8.17 2.16
CA SER A 104 -5.34 -6.99 3.02
C SER A 104 -4.37 -5.93 2.48
N ARG A 105 -4.71 -4.67 2.75
CA ARG A 105 -4.04 -3.52 2.11
C ARG A 105 -3.45 -2.52 3.10
N ALA A 106 -2.24 -2.04 2.81
CA ALA A 106 -1.66 -0.85 3.44
C ALA A 106 -1.67 0.33 2.47
N VAL A 107 -2.01 1.52 3.00
CA VAL A 107 -2.03 2.79 2.27
C VAL A 107 -1.30 3.85 3.09
N LEU A 108 -0.41 4.60 2.44
CA LEU A 108 0.23 5.78 3.00
C LEU A 108 -0.58 7.03 2.65
N GLY A 109 -0.95 7.79 3.67
CA GLY A 109 -1.45 9.15 3.51
C GLY A 109 -0.38 10.18 3.86
N TYR A 110 -0.16 11.16 3.01
CA TYR A 110 0.67 12.33 3.33
C TYR A 110 0.12 13.59 2.70
N ARG A 111 0.54 14.75 3.23
CA ARG A 111 0.13 16.06 2.72
C ARG A 111 1.29 16.71 1.99
N GLU A 112 1.05 17.16 0.77
CA GLU A 112 1.96 17.95 -0.05
C GLU A 112 1.20 19.17 -0.56
N ASP A 113 1.73 20.38 -0.34
CA ASP A 113 1.14 21.65 -0.82
C ASP A 113 -0.37 21.80 -0.54
N ASN A 114 -0.81 21.41 0.67
CA ASN A 114 -2.21 21.33 1.12
C ASN A 114 -3.08 20.27 0.44
N SER A 115 -2.58 19.54 -0.53
CA SER A 115 -3.23 18.37 -1.11
C SER A 115 -2.93 17.13 -0.27
N LEU A 116 -3.98 16.35 0.01
CA LEU A 116 -3.85 15.05 0.66
C LEU A 116 -3.66 13.99 -0.43
N ILE A 117 -2.59 13.21 -0.33
CA ILE A 117 -2.21 12.20 -1.31
C ILE A 117 -2.25 10.82 -0.64
N ALA A 118 -2.88 9.86 -1.31
CA ALA A 118 -2.93 8.47 -0.92
C ALA A 118 -2.06 7.62 -1.86
N ILE A 119 -1.17 6.81 -1.29
CA ILE A 119 -0.31 5.87 -2.04
C ILE A 119 -0.53 4.46 -1.50
N GLN A 120 -0.94 3.55 -2.37
CA GLN A 120 -1.07 2.14 -2.01
C GLN A 120 0.30 1.49 -1.86
N LEU A 121 0.52 0.84 -0.72
CA LEU A 121 1.79 0.24 -0.36
C LEU A 121 1.87 -1.25 -0.70
N THR A 122 0.75 -1.96 -0.73
CA THR A 122 0.68 -3.40 -1.02
C THR A 122 -0.12 -3.68 -2.27
N VAL A 123 0.16 -4.79 -2.95
CA VAL A 123 -0.69 -5.29 -4.05
C VAL A 123 -1.51 -6.44 -3.53
N ASP A 124 -2.83 -6.33 -3.63
CA ASP A 124 -3.76 -7.33 -3.12
C ASP A 124 -3.70 -8.57 -4.01
N LEU A 125 -3.55 -9.76 -3.43
CA LEU A 125 -3.59 -11.03 -4.18
C LEU A 125 -5.01 -11.37 -4.66
N LYS A 126 -6.03 -10.69 -4.13
CA LYS A 126 -7.44 -10.72 -4.53
C LYS A 126 -8.09 -9.35 -4.23
N PRO A 127 -9.03 -8.83 -5.04
CA PRO A 127 -9.42 -7.41 -4.95
C PRO A 127 -10.59 -7.08 -3.99
N VAL A 128 -10.87 -7.85 -2.94
CA VAL A 128 -12.07 -7.65 -2.06
C VAL A 128 -11.76 -7.94 -0.59
N ASP A 129 -11.86 -6.93 0.28
CA ASP A 129 -11.59 -7.02 1.74
C ASP A 129 -12.20 -5.83 2.53
N GLY A 130 -13.32 -6.07 3.20
CA GLY A 130 -13.81 -5.29 4.36
C GLY A 130 -13.92 -3.77 4.14
N VAL A 131 -12.99 -2.99 4.71
CA VAL A 131 -12.98 -1.52 4.56
C VAL A 131 -12.87 -1.11 3.10
N TRP A 132 -12.10 -1.86 2.31
CA TRP A 132 -11.81 -1.55 0.91
C TRP A 132 -12.95 -1.91 -0.03
N ASP A 133 -13.97 -2.64 0.45
CA ASP A 133 -15.20 -2.90 -0.31
C ASP A 133 -16.09 -1.66 -0.41
N VAL A 134 -15.96 -0.71 0.54
CA VAL A 134 -16.82 0.48 0.64
C VAL A 134 -16.08 1.79 0.46
N PHE A 135 -14.74 1.80 0.58
CA PHE A 135 -13.93 3.01 0.43
C PHE A 135 -12.72 2.84 -0.49
N SER A 136 -12.43 3.90 -1.24
CA SER A 136 -11.17 4.07 -1.97
C SER A 136 -10.02 4.45 -1.03
N ASN A 137 -8.78 4.35 -1.53
CA ASN A 137 -7.58 4.75 -0.80
C ASN A 137 -7.65 6.23 -0.35
N GLU A 138 -8.16 7.10 -1.22
CA GLU A 138 -8.30 8.54 -0.98
C GLU A 138 -9.32 8.81 0.14
N GLN A 139 -10.47 8.12 0.11
CA GLN A 139 -11.50 8.25 1.13
C GLN A 139 -10.99 7.80 2.51
N VAL A 140 -10.27 6.68 2.57
CA VAL A 140 -9.67 6.19 3.82
C VAL A 140 -8.69 7.21 4.39
N VAL A 141 -7.80 7.74 3.55
CA VAL A 141 -6.79 8.73 3.98
C VAL A 141 -7.47 10.04 4.42
N GLU A 142 -8.52 10.49 3.73
CA GLU A 142 -9.30 11.69 4.11
C GLU A 142 -9.98 11.52 5.47
N ILE A 143 -10.63 10.37 5.72
CA ILE A 143 -11.28 10.07 7.00
C ILE A 143 -10.25 10.06 8.13
N VAL A 144 -9.11 9.39 7.93
CA VAL A 144 -8.03 9.30 8.93
C VAL A 144 -7.42 10.68 9.19
N ALA A 145 -7.18 11.48 8.14
CA ALA A 145 -6.63 12.83 8.27
C ALA A 145 -7.59 13.83 8.92
N SER A 146 -8.90 13.59 8.81
CA SER A 146 -9.96 14.40 9.41
C SER A 146 -10.28 14.03 10.87
N ALA A 147 -9.69 12.94 11.39
CA ALA A 147 -9.92 12.52 12.76
C ALA A 147 -9.47 13.60 13.77
N PRO A 148 -10.22 13.83 14.86
CA PRO A 148 -9.90 14.88 15.84
C PRO A 148 -8.58 14.63 16.59
N ASN A 149 -8.15 13.37 16.65
CA ASN A 149 -6.85 12.95 17.17
C ASN A 149 -6.49 11.54 16.66
N HIS A 150 -5.20 11.21 16.71
CA HIS A 150 -4.65 9.96 16.19
C HIS A 150 -5.27 8.71 16.85
N THR A 151 -5.57 8.75 18.15
CA THR A 151 -6.14 7.62 18.90
C THR A 151 -7.54 7.24 18.41
N LYS A 152 -8.29 8.18 17.84
CA LYS A 152 -9.64 7.95 17.31
C LYS A 152 -9.70 7.60 15.83
N ALA A 153 -8.59 7.72 15.10
CA ALA A 153 -8.60 7.58 13.65
C ALA A 153 -9.08 6.19 13.18
N ALA A 154 -8.55 5.11 13.75
CA ALA A 154 -8.95 3.74 13.40
C ALA A 154 -10.42 3.46 13.74
N GLU A 155 -10.89 3.93 14.91
CA GLU A 155 -12.27 3.79 15.35
C GLU A 155 -13.23 4.51 14.39
N ILE A 156 -12.92 5.77 14.04
CA ILE A 156 -13.72 6.56 13.10
C ILE A 156 -13.76 5.88 11.72
N LEU A 157 -12.61 5.41 11.22
CA LEU A 157 -12.54 4.72 9.94
C LEU A 157 -13.45 3.48 9.92
N ILE A 158 -13.37 2.63 10.95
CA ILE A 158 -14.22 1.44 11.05
C ILE A 158 -15.70 1.83 11.17
N MET A 159 -16.04 2.83 11.99
CA MET A 159 -17.42 3.29 12.13
C MET A 159 -17.99 3.81 10.81
N SER A 160 -17.20 4.60 10.07
CA SER A 160 -17.56 5.07 8.74
C SER A 160 -17.75 3.91 7.77
N ALA A 161 -16.88 2.90 7.78
CA ALA A 161 -16.97 1.75 6.88
C ALA A 161 -18.23 0.92 7.17
N VAL A 162 -18.51 0.64 8.45
CA VAL A 162 -19.71 -0.07 8.89
C VAL A 162 -20.98 0.68 8.50
N GLN A 163 -20.98 2.01 8.63
CA GLN A 163 -22.12 2.83 8.22
C GLN A 163 -22.32 2.79 6.70
N GLU A 164 -21.24 2.95 5.92
CA GLU A 164 -21.29 2.97 4.46
C GLU A 164 -21.72 1.60 3.92
N TRP A 165 -21.22 0.50 4.49
CA TRP A 165 -21.64 -0.85 4.13
C TRP A 165 -23.15 -1.05 4.29
N ARG A 166 -23.74 -0.56 5.39
CA ARG A 166 -25.19 -0.65 5.63
C ARG A 166 -26.00 0.12 4.61
N ILE A 167 -25.43 1.18 4.04
CA ILE A 167 -26.08 2.01 3.01
C ILE A 167 -25.97 1.32 1.64
N GLN A 168 -24.77 0.88 1.26
CA GLN A 168 -24.50 0.30 -0.06
C GLN A 168 -25.02 -1.14 -0.19
N TYR A 169 -24.94 -1.92 0.89
CA TYR A 169 -25.29 -3.34 0.93
C TYR A 169 -26.27 -3.66 2.06
N PRO A 170 -27.50 -3.10 2.03
CA PRO A 170 -28.44 -3.13 3.16
C PRO A 170 -28.92 -4.55 3.53
N THR A 171 -28.82 -5.51 2.62
CA THR A 171 -29.21 -6.90 2.84
C THR A 171 -28.04 -7.84 3.04
N SER A 172 -26.80 -7.36 2.90
CA SER A 172 -25.59 -8.18 3.07
C SER A 172 -25.13 -8.16 4.51
N LYS A 173 -24.50 -9.27 4.93
CA LYS A 173 -23.74 -9.29 6.18
C LYS A 173 -22.51 -8.38 6.02
N ILE A 174 -22.20 -7.63 7.06
CA ILE A 174 -20.98 -6.82 7.15
C ILE A 174 -19.81 -7.77 7.40
N ASP A 175 -18.72 -7.58 6.67
CA ASP A 175 -17.49 -8.35 6.88
C ASP A 175 -16.73 -7.88 8.13
N ASP A 176 -15.80 -8.70 8.62
CA ASP A 176 -14.97 -8.35 9.76
C ASP A 176 -14.00 -7.22 9.39
N CYS A 177 -14.17 -6.03 9.98
CA CYS A 177 -13.33 -4.86 9.68
C CYS A 177 -12.26 -4.66 10.76
N THR A 178 -10.99 -4.73 10.37
CA THR A 178 -9.84 -4.40 11.23
C THR A 178 -9.03 -3.27 10.59
N ALA A 179 -8.66 -2.26 11.36
CA ALA A 179 -7.82 -1.15 10.90
C ALA A 179 -6.74 -0.82 11.94
N VAL A 180 -5.53 -0.53 11.45
CA VAL A 180 -4.42 -0.01 12.26
C VAL A 180 -3.95 1.29 11.61
N CYS A 181 -3.97 2.40 12.35
CA CYS A 181 -3.47 3.68 11.89
C CYS A 181 -2.11 3.98 12.54
N LEU A 182 -1.03 3.99 11.75
CA LEU A 182 0.29 4.39 12.19
C LEU A 182 0.58 5.84 11.75
N PHE A 183 0.92 6.70 12.70
CA PHE A 183 1.31 8.09 12.44
C PHE A 183 2.82 8.23 12.57
N VAL A 184 3.50 8.40 11.43
CA VAL A 184 4.96 8.56 11.39
C VAL A 184 5.29 10.05 11.45
N GLY A 185 5.87 10.50 12.56
CA GLY A 185 6.17 11.92 12.83
C GLY A 185 7.41 12.49 12.12
N GLU A 186 7.84 11.89 11.01
CA GLU A 186 9.04 12.29 10.26
C GLU A 186 8.66 12.87 8.89
N ASN A 187 9.57 13.64 8.28
CA ASN A 187 9.35 14.19 6.94
C ASN A 187 9.15 13.01 5.96
N PRO A 188 7.96 12.82 5.35
CA PRO A 188 7.68 11.66 4.50
C PRO A 188 8.64 11.57 3.31
N ARG A 189 9.24 12.70 2.88
CA ARG A 189 10.27 12.74 1.83
C ARG A 189 11.60 12.08 2.22
N GLN A 190 11.82 11.77 3.50
CA GLN A 190 13.02 11.09 3.99
C GLN A 190 12.77 9.61 4.29
N THR A 191 11.51 9.18 4.38
CA THR A 191 11.19 7.77 4.63
C THR A 191 11.39 6.97 3.34
N LYS A 192 12.33 6.02 3.36
CA LYS A 192 12.53 5.05 2.28
C LYS A 192 11.55 3.90 2.48
N ILE A 193 10.58 3.78 1.58
CA ILE A 193 9.61 2.69 1.58
C ILE A 193 10.19 1.55 0.74
N LEU A 194 10.33 0.38 1.36
CA LEU A 194 10.93 -0.80 0.76
C LEU A 194 9.90 -1.93 0.80
N LYS A 195 9.70 -2.57 -0.35
CA LYS A 195 8.72 -3.65 -0.55
C LYS A 195 9.43 -4.95 -0.91
#